data_AF-A0A2A5CMR2-F1
#
_entry.id   AF-A0A2A5CMR2-F1
#
_cell.length_a   1.000
_cell.length_b   1.000
_cell.length_c   1.000
_cell.angle_alpha   90.00
_cell.angle_beta   90.00
_cell.angle_gamma   90.00
#
_symmetry.space_group_name_H-M   'P 1'
#
loop_
_entity.id
_entity.type
_entity.pdbx_description
1 polymer ?
#
loop_
_entity_poly.entity_id
_entity_poly.type
_entity_poly.pdbx_seq_one_letter_code
_entity_poly.pdbx_strand_id
1 'polypeptide(L)'
;MTAVILHNYHMSPFSEKIRAMFGYTQIQWSSVRTKEMPPRPLLQPLTGGYRKIPVMQIGADVFCDTRTITTELASITNKPELALENCDEEIQDFVHKVDLEIFFACIIYASSKDLRKKATENLSYMELARLVWDRLNMGRTANVKISTGKAANRIVTGHIESLQQKLQDDFLYGQEPNIADFSAYHSLWFIRDLAKKTILKHYPSINTWMDRIKHFGNGQNVEMVGEEALLIAKNSDPRSITIEHQQDPLIGRTVSIAPNDYGQNPTKGQLVGATATQWIVSNNDKKTGLIHIHFPKYGFDVAVC
;
A
#
# COMPACT_ATOMS: atom_id res chain seq x y z
N MET A 1 -6.77 -16.36 16.77
CA MET A 1 -6.53 -15.70 15.47
C MET A 1 -5.07 -15.33 15.41
N THR A 2 -4.40 -15.60 14.28
CA THR A 2 -3.00 -15.19 14.08
C THR A 2 -2.94 -13.66 13.98
N ALA A 3 -1.97 -13.03 14.65
CA ALA A 3 -1.86 -11.58 14.69
C ALA A 3 -1.58 -10.99 13.29
N VAL A 4 -2.17 -9.83 13.00
CA VAL A 4 -1.85 -9.05 11.79
C VAL A 4 -0.48 -8.42 11.97
N ILE A 5 0.39 -8.56 10.96
CA ILE A 5 1.73 -7.98 10.95
C ILE A 5 1.84 -7.07 9.73
N LEU A 6 2.30 -5.83 9.93
CA LEU A 6 2.49 -4.88 8.83
C LEU A 6 3.97 -4.49 8.70
N HIS A 7 4.56 -4.91 7.58
CA HIS A 7 5.90 -4.53 7.16
C HIS A 7 5.83 -3.14 6.53
N ASN A 8 6.31 -2.12 7.25
CA ASN A 8 6.13 -0.72 6.89
C ASN A 8 7.34 0.17 7.20
N TYR A 9 7.28 1.42 6.78
CA TYR A 9 8.14 2.49 7.31
C TYR A 9 7.32 3.77 7.52
N HIS A 10 7.80 4.65 8.39
CA HIS A 10 7.03 5.82 8.85
C HIS A 10 6.64 6.77 7.72
N MET A 11 7.58 7.08 6.82
CA MET A 11 7.40 8.08 5.77
C MET A 11 6.59 7.60 4.55
N SER A 12 6.13 6.35 4.51
CA SER A 12 5.41 5.79 3.35
C SER A 12 3.93 6.22 3.37
N PRO A 13 3.42 6.93 2.35
CA PRO A 13 1.99 7.27 2.24
C PRO A 13 1.11 6.04 2.15
N PHE A 14 1.47 5.04 1.34
CA PHE A 14 0.73 3.80 1.27
C PHE A 14 0.73 3.02 2.59
N SER A 15 1.76 3.17 3.43
CA SER A 15 1.71 2.61 4.78
C SER A 15 0.80 3.43 5.70
N GLU A 16 0.79 4.76 5.56
CA GLU A 16 -0.16 5.60 6.28
C GLU A 16 -1.61 5.27 5.93
N LYS A 17 -1.91 5.02 4.64
CA LYS A 17 -3.22 4.53 4.19
C LYS A 17 -3.67 3.33 5.03
N ILE A 18 -2.83 2.29 5.11
CA ILE A 18 -3.16 1.07 5.86
C ILE A 18 -3.20 1.32 7.38
N ARG A 19 -2.30 2.13 7.93
CA ARG A 19 -2.31 2.47 9.37
C ARG A 19 -3.59 3.21 9.77
N ALA A 20 -4.03 4.18 8.97
CA ALA A 20 -5.29 4.88 9.20
C ALA A 20 -6.49 3.93 9.13
N MET A 21 -6.47 2.97 8.20
CA MET A 21 -7.51 1.94 8.14
C MET A 21 -7.47 1.00 9.35
N PHE A 22 -6.29 0.64 9.87
CA PHE A 22 -6.18 -0.11 11.12
C PHE A 22 -6.72 0.67 12.33
N GLY A 23 -6.53 1.99 12.34
CA GLY A 23 -7.21 2.87 13.29
C GLY A 23 -8.73 2.82 13.14
N TYR A 24 -9.23 2.97 11.91
CA TYR A 24 -10.67 2.94 11.66
C TYR A 24 -11.31 1.61 12.08
N THR A 25 -10.65 0.49 11.81
CA THR A 25 -11.14 -0.85 12.16
C THR A 25 -10.80 -1.29 13.58
N GLN A 26 -10.00 -0.51 14.31
CA GLN A 26 -9.49 -0.83 15.66
C GLN A 26 -8.81 -2.21 15.75
N ILE A 27 -8.26 -2.70 14.64
CA ILE A 27 -7.60 -4.00 14.61
C ILE A 27 -6.28 -3.94 15.40
N GLN A 28 -5.98 -5.03 16.11
CA GLN A 28 -4.68 -5.20 16.76
C GLN A 28 -3.65 -5.72 15.76
N TRP A 29 -2.48 -5.11 15.73
CA TRP A 29 -1.44 -5.49 14.77
C TRP A 29 -0.02 -5.32 15.32
N SER A 30 0.96 -5.93 14.66
CA SER A 30 2.38 -5.79 14.97
C SER A 30 3.09 -4.99 13.87
N SER A 31 3.88 -4.01 14.26
CA SER A 31 4.64 -3.16 13.34
C SER A 31 6.05 -3.67 13.15
N VAL A 32 6.35 -4.19 11.95
CA VAL A 32 7.71 -4.54 11.54
C VAL A 32 8.29 -3.40 10.70
N ARG A 33 9.33 -2.75 11.19
CA ARG A 33 10.01 -1.68 10.45
C ARG A 33 10.88 -2.25 9.35
N THR A 34 10.75 -1.70 8.15
CA THR A 34 11.56 -2.05 6.98
C THR A 34 12.28 -0.82 6.44
N LYS A 35 13.34 -1.04 5.64
CA LYS A 35 14.08 0.06 5.00
C LYS A 35 13.23 0.75 3.92
N GLU A 36 13.46 2.04 3.69
CA GLU A 36 12.76 2.86 2.70
C GLU A 36 13.01 2.38 1.26
N MET A 37 14.15 1.74 1.02
CA MET A 37 14.56 1.15 -0.25
C MET A 37 15.25 -0.23 -0.09
N PRO A 38 15.34 -1.03 -1.15
CA PRO A 38 16.14 -2.27 -1.16
C PRO A 38 17.64 -2.03 -0.91
N PRO A 39 18.40 -3.05 -0.47
CA PRO A 39 17.95 -4.42 -0.18
C PRO A 39 17.21 -4.54 1.17
N ARG A 40 16.20 -5.42 1.21
CA ARG A 40 15.42 -5.75 2.42
C ARG A 40 15.50 -7.26 2.70
N PRO A 41 16.62 -7.74 3.29
CA PRO A 41 16.90 -9.17 3.41
C PRO A 41 15.93 -9.95 4.32
N LEU A 42 15.20 -9.25 5.21
CA LEU A 42 14.18 -9.84 6.07
C LEU A 42 12.79 -9.86 5.42
N LEU A 43 12.52 -8.96 4.47
CA LEU A 43 11.24 -8.93 3.76
C LEU A 43 11.25 -9.82 2.52
N GLN A 44 12.38 -9.88 1.81
CA GLN A 44 12.51 -10.63 0.55
C GLN A 44 12.07 -12.11 0.65
N PRO A 45 12.35 -12.86 1.73
CA PRO A 45 11.84 -14.22 1.89
C PRO A 45 10.30 -14.31 1.94
N LEU A 46 9.64 -13.30 2.51
CA LEU A 46 8.17 -13.23 2.61
C LEU A 46 7.52 -12.83 1.29
N THR A 47 8.18 -11.98 0.51
CA THR A 47 7.59 -11.39 -0.69
C THR A 47 8.05 -12.03 -1.99
N GLY A 48 9.05 -12.92 -1.94
CA GLY A 48 9.60 -13.61 -3.11
C GLY A 48 10.17 -12.69 -4.21
N GLY A 49 10.45 -11.43 -3.90
CA GLY A 49 11.00 -10.44 -4.84
C GLY A 49 10.21 -9.14 -4.94
N TYR A 50 8.92 -9.14 -4.57
CA TYR A 50 8.12 -7.92 -4.54
C TYR A 50 8.72 -6.88 -3.58
N ARG A 51 8.83 -5.64 -4.05
CA ARG A 51 9.63 -4.59 -3.41
C ARG A 51 8.87 -3.36 -2.94
N LYS A 52 7.56 -3.23 -3.21
CA LYS A 52 6.80 -2.08 -2.68
C LYS A 52 6.45 -2.34 -1.20
N ILE A 53 6.05 -1.27 -0.51
CA ILE A 53 5.67 -1.26 0.91
C ILE A 53 4.41 -0.41 1.01
N PRO A 54 3.42 -0.79 1.84
CA PRO A 54 3.46 -1.87 2.83
C PRO A 54 3.27 -3.28 2.25
N VAL A 55 3.58 -4.26 3.09
CA VAL A 55 3.20 -5.67 2.93
C VAL A 55 2.56 -6.10 4.25
N MET A 56 1.42 -6.78 4.19
CA MET A 56 0.78 -7.35 5.37
C MET A 56 1.03 -8.85 5.43
N GLN A 57 1.14 -9.40 6.63
CA GLN A 57 1.34 -10.82 6.89
C GLN A 57 0.36 -11.28 7.97
N ILE A 58 -0.22 -12.46 7.77
CA ILE A 58 -1.01 -13.18 8.78
C ILE A 58 -0.52 -14.63 8.75
N GLY A 59 0.33 -15.00 9.72
CA GLY A 59 0.97 -16.32 9.71
C GLY A 59 1.85 -16.51 8.48
N ALA A 60 1.51 -17.51 7.67
CA ALA A 60 2.19 -17.86 6.42
C ALA A 60 1.50 -17.28 5.16
N ASP A 61 0.46 -16.45 5.32
CA ASP A 61 -0.15 -15.69 4.23
C ASP A 61 0.41 -14.27 4.19
N VAL A 62 0.95 -13.88 3.03
CA VAL A 62 1.60 -12.58 2.79
C VAL A 62 0.82 -11.83 1.71
N PHE A 63 0.32 -10.65 2.04
CA PHE A 63 -0.52 -9.81 1.17
C PHE A 63 0.32 -8.65 0.63
N CYS A 64 0.64 -8.72 -0.66
CA CYS A 64 1.39 -7.69 -1.37
C CYS A 64 0.43 -6.69 -2.02
N ASP A 65 0.81 -5.42 -2.02
CA ASP A 65 0.01 -4.27 -2.49
C ASP A 65 -1.12 -3.86 -1.55
N THR A 66 -1.37 -2.54 -1.45
CA THR A 66 -2.45 -2.04 -0.59
C THR A 66 -3.81 -2.55 -1.03
N ARG A 67 -4.07 -2.80 -2.31
CA ARG A 67 -5.37 -3.32 -2.76
C ARG A 67 -5.68 -4.67 -2.13
N THR A 68 -4.73 -5.60 -2.16
CA THR A 68 -4.86 -6.92 -1.53
C THR A 68 -4.97 -6.81 -0.01
N ILE A 69 -4.18 -5.92 0.61
CA ILE A 69 -4.25 -5.67 2.05
C ILE A 69 -5.65 -5.17 2.43
N THR A 70 -6.23 -4.25 1.67
CA THR A 70 -7.55 -3.68 1.97
C THR A 70 -8.68 -4.67 1.72
N THR A 71 -8.59 -5.55 0.71
CA THR A 71 -9.52 -6.66 0.53
C THR A 71 -9.52 -7.60 1.74
N GLU A 72 -8.32 -8.00 2.19
CA GLU A 72 -8.19 -8.88 3.34
C GLU A 72 -8.68 -8.19 4.63
N LEU A 73 -8.34 -6.91 4.82
CA LEU A 73 -8.79 -6.12 5.95
C LEU A 73 -10.32 -5.99 5.99
N ALA A 74 -10.96 -5.73 4.84
CA ALA A 74 -12.41 -5.66 4.72
C ALA A 74 -13.07 -6.98 5.16
N SER A 75 -12.50 -8.11 4.73
CA SER A 75 -12.97 -9.44 5.11
C SER A 75 -12.85 -9.71 6.61
N ILE A 76 -11.66 -9.56 7.19
CA ILE A 76 -11.42 -9.92 8.60
C ILE A 76 -12.06 -8.96 9.60
N THR A 77 -12.46 -7.76 9.16
CA THR A 77 -13.12 -6.75 10.01
C THR A 77 -14.60 -6.56 9.69
N ASN A 78 -15.14 -7.33 8.73
CA ASN A 78 -16.52 -7.22 8.26
C ASN A 78 -16.90 -5.78 7.84
N LYS A 79 -16.01 -5.14 7.08
CA LYS A 79 -16.15 -3.77 6.56
C LYS A 79 -15.97 -3.77 5.05
N PRO A 80 -16.99 -4.23 4.29
CA PRO A 80 -16.88 -4.44 2.85
C PRO A 80 -16.53 -3.17 2.08
N GLU A 81 -16.87 -1.98 2.60
CA GLU A 81 -16.59 -0.66 2.02
C GLU A 81 -15.10 -0.32 1.91
N LEU A 82 -14.24 -1.08 2.57
CA LEU A 82 -12.79 -0.92 2.51
C LEU A 82 -12.15 -1.66 1.32
N ALA A 83 -12.85 -2.62 0.72
CA ALA A 83 -12.37 -3.31 -0.47
C ALA A 83 -12.85 -2.58 -1.73
N LEU A 84 -11.91 -2.24 -2.62
CA LEU A 84 -12.21 -1.44 -3.82
C LEU A 84 -13.19 -2.15 -4.76
N GLU A 85 -13.05 -3.47 -4.89
CA GLU A 85 -13.91 -4.33 -5.70
C GLU A 85 -15.36 -4.39 -5.24
N ASN A 86 -15.66 -3.98 -4.01
CA ASN A 86 -17.02 -3.94 -3.48
C ASN A 86 -17.70 -2.58 -3.66
N CYS A 87 -16.96 -1.57 -4.14
CA CYS A 87 -17.48 -0.22 -4.35
C CYS A 87 -17.98 -0.03 -5.78
N ASP A 88 -18.87 0.94 -5.98
CA ASP A 88 -19.37 1.30 -7.32
C ASP A 88 -18.26 1.83 -8.24
N GLU A 89 -18.50 1.78 -9.55
CA GLU A 89 -17.53 2.18 -10.58
C GLU A 89 -16.97 3.58 -10.38
N GLU A 90 -17.78 4.54 -9.90
CA GLU A 90 -17.32 5.91 -9.63
C GLU A 90 -16.20 5.94 -8.58
N ILE A 91 -16.34 5.17 -7.49
CA ILE A 91 -15.33 5.07 -6.43
C ILE A 91 -14.10 4.34 -6.96
N GLN A 92 -14.29 3.29 -7.76
CA GLN A 92 -13.19 2.55 -8.37
C GLN A 92 -12.33 3.45 -9.26
N ASP A 93 -12.95 4.20 -10.17
CA ASP A 93 -12.27 5.13 -11.07
C ASP A 93 -11.56 6.26 -10.31
N PHE A 94 -12.22 6.79 -9.28
CA PHE A 94 -11.63 7.79 -8.40
C PHE A 94 -10.36 7.26 -7.74
N VAL A 95 -10.40 6.08 -7.11
CA VAL A 95 -9.23 5.50 -6.44
C VAL A 95 -8.12 5.17 -7.43
N HIS A 96 -8.43 4.61 -8.60
CA HIS A 96 -7.43 4.32 -9.63
C HIS A 96 -6.65 5.57 -10.04
N LYS A 97 -7.35 6.70 -10.20
CA LYS A 97 -6.70 7.98 -10.51
C LYS A 97 -5.90 8.53 -9.32
N VAL A 98 -6.44 8.40 -8.10
CA VAL A 98 -5.84 8.94 -6.89
C VAL A 98 -4.55 8.22 -6.54
N ASP A 99 -4.56 6.89 -6.48
CA ASP A 99 -3.42 6.08 -6.04
C ASP A 99 -2.26 6.04 -7.05
N LEU A 100 -2.47 6.52 -8.28
CA LEU A 100 -1.43 6.59 -9.33
C LEU A 100 -1.13 8.04 -9.74
N GLU A 101 -1.93 8.62 -10.63
CA GLU A 101 -1.63 9.92 -11.26
C GLU A 101 -1.51 11.06 -10.23
N ILE A 102 -2.53 11.18 -9.38
CA ILE A 102 -2.61 12.25 -8.38
C ILE A 102 -1.56 12.02 -7.28
N PHE A 103 -1.37 10.78 -6.85
CA PHE A 103 -0.34 10.43 -5.89
C PHE A 103 1.05 10.90 -6.35
N PHE A 104 1.45 10.57 -7.59
CA PHE A 104 2.74 11.03 -8.13
C PHE A 104 2.82 12.56 -8.21
N ALA A 105 1.73 13.23 -8.61
CA ALA A 105 1.69 14.70 -8.58
C ALA A 105 1.88 15.26 -7.15
N CYS A 106 1.30 14.61 -6.13
CA CYS A 106 1.48 14.99 -4.73
C CYS A 106 2.94 14.82 -4.28
N ILE A 107 3.61 13.71 -4.66
CA ILE A 107 5.03 13.49 -4.36
C ILE A 107 5.91 14.59 -4.99
N ILE A 108 5.67 14.92 -6.26
CA ILE A 108 6.42 15.96 -6.97
C ILE A 108 6.15 17.35 -6.35
N TYR A 109 4.90 17.65 -5.99
CA TYR A 109 4.53 18.89 -5.32
C TYR A 109 5.18 19.05 -3.94
N ALA A 110 5.18 17.97 -3.15
CA ALA A 110 5.72 17.94 -1.79
C ALA A 110 7.25 18.07 -1.76
N SER A 111 7.92 17.73 -2.86
CA SER A 111 9.38 17.79 -2.99
C SER A 111 9.91 19.18 -2.60
N SER A 112 10.68 19.23 -1.52
CA SER A 112 11.14 20.48 -0.90
C SER A 112 12.46 20.30 -0.16
N LYS A 113 13.13 21.43 0.17
CA LYS A 113 14.33 21.43 1.03
C LYS A 113 14.00 20.87 2.42
N ASP A 114 12.84 21.19 2.98
CA ASP A 114 12.42 20.75 4.33
C ASP A 114 12.16 19.24 4.40
N LEU A 115 11.54 18.67 3.36
CA LEU A 115 11.36 17.22 3.27
C LEU A 115 12.72 16.48 3.22
N ARG A 116 13.70 17.04 2.50
CA ARG A 116 15.08 16.51 2.50
C ARG A 116 15.72 16.59 3.89
N LYS A 117 15.53 17.69 4.62
CA LYS A 117 16.05 17.85 5.99
C LYS A 117 15.43 16.84 6.97
N LYS A 118 14.11 16.61 6.90
CA LYS A 118 13.47 15.57 7.71
C LYS A 118 13.95 14.17 7.37
N ALA A 119 14.14 13.89 6.08
CA ALA A 119 14.70 12.61 5.67
C ALA A 119 16.10 12.40 6.28
N THR A 120 16.91 13.46 6.42
CA THR A 120 18.22 13.38 7.10
C THR A 120 18.17 13.19 8.62
N GLU A 121 16.99 13.31 9.26
CA GLU A 121 16.83 12.97 10.69
C GLU A 121 16.85 11.46 10.92
N ASN A 122 16.44 10.66 9.92
CA ASN A 122 16.37 9.20 10.00
C ASN A 122 17.30 8.48 9.01
N LEU A 123 17.84 9.18 8.02
CA LEU A 123 18.72 8.64 6.98
C LEU A 123 20.00 9.47 6.90
N SER A 124 21.13 8.83 6.65
CA SER A 124 22.34 9.55 6.28
C SER A 124 22.16 10.29 4.93
N TYR A 125 22.99 11.31 4.66
CA TYR A 125 22.98 12.00 3.36
C TYR A 125 23.21 11.05 2.17
N MET A 126 24.02 10.00 2.36
CA MET A 126 24.21 8.94 1.35
C MET A 126 22.95 8.10 1.13
N GLU A 127 22.24 7.74 2.19
CA GLU A 127 20.98 7.00 2.09
C GLU A 127 19.88 7.85 1.46
N LEU A 128 19.82 9.15 1.78
CA LEU A 128 18.93 10.07 1.10
C LEU A 128 19.23 10.17 -0.40
N ALA A 129 20.50 10.30 -0.78
CA ALA A 129 20.90 10.33 -2.19
C ALA A 129 20.53 9.02 -2.91
N ARG A 130 20.75 7.87 -2.27
CA ARG A 130 20.35 6.56 -2.81
C ARG A 130 18.83 6.41 -2.89
N LEU A 131 18.07 6.90 -1.91
CA LEU A 131 16.61 6.89 -1.93
C LEU A 131 16.08 7.73 -3.09
N VAL A 132 16.63 8.93 -3.28
CA VAL A 132 16.28 9.79 -4.41
C VAL A 132 16.61 9.09 -5.73
N TRP A 133 17.81 8.50 -5.86
CA TRP A 133 18.20 7.74 -7.05
C TRP A 133 17.28 6.55 -7.32
N ASP A 134 16.92 5.79 -6.28
CA ASP A 134 15.99 4.66 -6.37
C ASP A 134 14.62 5.11 -6.88
N ARG A 135 14.07 6.18 -6.28
CA ARG A 135 12.77 6.76 -6.67
C ARG A 135 12.81 7.30 -8.11
N LEU A 136 13.91 7.93 -8.52
CA LEU A 136 14.10 8.39 -9.90
C LEU A 136 14.14 7.22 -10.89
N ASN A 137 14.89 6.16 -10.59
CA ASN A 137 14.95 4.99 -11.47
C ASN A 137 13.60 4.28 -11.57
N MET A 138 12.90 4.09 -10.44
CA MET A 138 11.55 3.55 -10.47
C MET A 138 10.60 4.41 -11.32
N GLY A 139 10.72 5.74 -11.25
CA GLY A 139 9.94 6.64 -12.08
C GLY A 139 10.32 6.58 -13.57
N ARG A 140 11.60 6.38 -13.91
CA ARG A 140 12.06 6.23 -15.30
C ARG A 140 11.56 4.95 -15.95
N THR A 141 11.40 3.88 -15.16
CA THR A 141 10.86 2.59 -15.63
C THR A 141 9.36 2.48 -15.38
N ALA A 142 8.69 3.55 -14.93
CA ALA A 142 7.27 3.49 -14.63
C ALA A 142 6.45 3.60 -15.91
N ASN A 143 5.45 2.74 -16.07
CA ASN A 143 4.41 2.83 -17.09
C ASN A 143 3.24 3.70 -16.61
N VAL A 144 3.54 4.80 -15.91
CA VAL A 144 2.55 5.75 -15.38
C VAL A 144 2.97 7.16 -15.76
N LYS A 145 1.98 8.00 -16.08
CA LYS A 145 2.21 9.40 -16.45
C LYS A 145 2.66 10.20 -15.22
N ILE A 146 3.96 10.44 -15.11
CA ILE A 146 4.53 11.28 -14.06
C ILE A 146 4.56 12.74 -14.53
N SER A 147 3.73 13.57 -13.89
CA SER A 147 3.66 15.01 -14.17
C SER A 147 4.85 15.76 -13.55
N THR A 148 5.32 16.82 -14.23
CA THR A 148 6.48 17.62 -13.78
C THR A 148 6.08 19.03 -13.35
N GLY A 149 6.76 19.57 -12.33
CA GLY A 149 6.72 20.99 -11.94
C GLY A 149 5.32 21.62 -11.92
N LYS A 150 5.07 22.56 -12.83
CA LYS A 150 3.81 23.32 -12.91
C LYS A 150 2.58 22.43 -13.18
N ALA A 151 2.72 21.31 -13.89
CA ALA A 151 1.62 20.40 -14.13
C ALA A 151 1.22 19.66 -12.85
N ALA A 152 2.19 19.21 -12.05
CA ALA A 152 1.94 18.60 -10.75
C ALA A 152 1.22 19.58 -9.80
N ASN A 153 1.63 20.85 -9.78
CA ASN A 153 0.92 21.88 -9.01
C ASN A 153 -0.55 22.00 -9.41
N ARG A 154 -0.85 22.06 -10.71
CA ARG A 154 -2.24 22.15 -11.20
C ARG A 154 -3.06 20.91 -10.85
N ILE A 155 -2.49 19.73 -10.97
CA ILE A 155 -3.16 18.47 -10.61
C ILE A 155 -3.48 18.44 -9.12
N VAL A 156 -2.52 18.82 -8.25
CA VAL A 156 -2.74 18.87 -6.81
C VAL A 156 -3.80 19.89 -6.43
N THR A 157 -3.73 21.12 -6.96
CA THR A 157 -4.74 22.15 -6.70
C THR A 157 -6.12 21.70 -7.18
N GLY A 158 -6.23 21.20 -8.41
CA GLY A 158 -7.50 20.71 -8.97
C GLY A 158 -8.04 19.49 -8.22
N HIS A 159 -7.17 18.62 -7.70
CA HIS A 159 -7.59 17.51 -6.83
C HIS A 159 -8.18 18.02 -5.52
N ILE A 160 -7.52 18.96 -4.84
CA ILE A 160 -8.03 19.55 -3.58
C ILE A 160 -9.38 20.23 -3.81
N GLU A 161 -9.53 20.99 -4.90
CA GLU A 161 -10.79 21.64 -5.27
C GLU A 161 -11.89 20.61 -5.58
N SER A 162 -11.56 19.54 -6.30
CA SER A 162 -12.49 18.45 -6.58
C SER A 162 -12.93 17.71 -5.31
N LEU A 163 -12.00 17.44 -4.37
CA LEU A 163 -12.34 16.85 -3.08
C LEU A 163 -13.27 17.77 -2.28
N GLN A 164 -13.05 19.08 -2.33
CA GLN A 164 -13.89 20.04 -1.62
C GLN A 164 -15.32 20.05 -2.17
N GLN A 165 -15.49 19.84 -3.47
CA GLN A 165 -16.81 19.68 -4.08
C GLN A 165 -17.46 18.33 -3.77
N LYS A 166 -16.68 17.25 -3.64
CA LYS A 166 -17.20 15.92 -3.30
C LYS A 166 -17.57 15.76 -1.82
N LEU A 167 -16.86 16.45 -0.93
CA LEU A 167 -17.08 16.41 0.51
C LEU A 167 -18.36 17.18 0.89
N GLN A 168 -19.51 16.54 0.69
CA GLN A 168 -20.83 17.06 1.07
C GLN A 168 -21.29 16.57 2.45
N ASP A 169 -20.76 15.43 2.90
CA ASP A 169 -21.01 14.82 4.21
C ASP A 169 -19.70 14.78 5.04
N ASP A 170 -19.66 13.95 6.07
CA ASP A 170 -18.45 13.73 6.87
C ASP A 170 -17.32 13.09 6.04
N PHE A 171 -17.62 12.29 5.02
CA PHE A 171 -16.65 11.63 4.14
C PHE A 171 -17.01 11.84 2.67
N LEU A 172 -16.10 11.47 1.75
CA LEU A 172 -16.21 11.82 0.33
C LEU A 172 -17.45 11.27 -0.37
N TYR A 173 -18.01 10.17 0.14
CA TYR A 173 -19.12 9.44 -0.47
C TYR A 173 -20.19 9.05 0.58
N GLY A 174 -20.28 9.78 1.69
CA GLY A 174 -21.32 9.59 2.69
C GLY A 174 -20.88 9.88 4.12
N GLN A 175 -21.63 9.32 5.07
CA GLN A 175 -21.45 9.52 6.52
C GLN A 175 -20.37 8.60 7.14
N GLU A 176 -19.99 7.53 6.45
CA GLU A 176 -18.91 6.61 6.86
C GLU A 176 -17.78 6.63 5.81
N PRO A 177 -16.51 6.46 6.22
CA PRO A 177 -15.40 6.44 5.28
C PRO A 177 -15.40 5.14 4.47
N ASN A 178 -15.07 5.23 3.19
CA ASN A 178 -14.76 4.06 2.37
C ASN A 178 -13.33 4.15 1.83
N ILE A 179 -12.94 3.20 0.99
CA ILE A 179 -11.60 3.16 0.39
C ILE A 179 -11.18 4.47 -0.31
N ALA A 180 -12.11 5.24 -0.89
CA ALA A 180 -11.80 6.52 -1.53
C ALA A 180 -11.22 7.53 -0.55
N ASP A 181 -11.77 7.61 0.67
CA ASP A 181 -11.29 8.52 1.70
C ASP A 181 -9.83 8.21 2.06
N PHE A 182 -9.50 6.94 2.30
CA PHE A 182 -8.15 6.54 2.67
C PHE A 182 -7.15 6.74 1.52
N SER A 183 -7.56 6.49 0.27
CA SER A 183 -6.76 6.75 -0.94
C SER A 183 -6.46 8.26 -1.12
N ALA A 184 -7.47 9.12 -0.96
CA ALA A 184 -7.27 10.57 -1.03
C ALA A 184 -6.43 11.09 0.15
N TYR A 185 -6.69 10.56 1.36
CA TYR A 185 -6.06 10.98 2.59
C TYR A 185 -4.55 10.79 2.56
N HIS A 186 -4.03 9.63 2.15
CA HIS A 186 -2.58 9.40 2.21
C HIS A 186 -1.79 10.32 1.28
N SER A 187 -2.36 10.65 0.12
CA SER A 187 -1.77 11.57 -0.85
C SER A 187 -1.65 12.98 -0.27
N LEU A 188 -2.72 13.47 0.37
CA LEU A 188 -2.72 14.78 1.03
C LEU A 188 -1.95 14.79 2.35
N TRP A 189 -1.93 13.69 3.10
CA TRP A 189 -1.12 13.51 4.31
C TRP A 189 0.36 13.71 4.00
N PHE A 190 0.84 13.18 2.87
CA PHE A 190 2.23 13.39 2.45
C PHE A 190 2.55 14.87 2.27
N ILE A 191 1.61 15.65 1.71
CA ILE A 191 1.76 17.09 1.52
C ILE A 191 1.67 17.84 2.86
N ARG A 192 0.63 17.55 3.66
CA ARG A 192 0.25 18.29 4.86
C ARG A 192 1.09 17.96 6.07
N ASP A 193 1.15 16.68 6.42
CA ASP A 193 1.70 16.21 7.68
C ASP A 193 3.20 15.90 7.52
N LEU A 194 3.55 15.17 6.46
CA LEU A 194 4.95 14.80 6.23
C LEU A 194 5.77 15.96 5.63
N ALA A 195 5.34 16.55 4.52
CA ALA A 195 6.08 17.64 3.87
C ALA A 195 5.78 19.04 4.48
N LYS A 196 4.78 19.17 5.36
CA LYS A 196 4.40 20.42 6.04
C LYS A 196 4.16 21.59 5.08
N LYS A 197 3.63 21.31 3.88
CA LYS A 197 3.24 22.35 2.92
C LYS A 197 2.00 23.09 3.40
N THR A 198 1.89 24.36 3.02
CA THR A 198 0.84 25.25 3.53
C THR A 198 -0.38 25.37 2.61
N ILE A 199 -0.42 24.70 1.46
CA ILE A 199 -1.52 24.84 0.48
C ILE A 199 -2.89 24.57 1.09
N LEU A 200 -3.00 23.60 1.98
CA LEU A 200 -4.24 23.25 2.64
C LEU A 200 -4.73 24.29 3.65
N LYS A 201 -3.93 25.29 4.04
CA LYS A 201 -4.39 26.39 4.91
C LYS A 201 -5.60 27.15 4.32
N HIS A 202 -5.75 27.11 3.01
CA HIS A 202 -6.86 27.76 2.29
C HIS A 202 -8.10 26.87 2.14
N TYR A 203 -8.06 25.63 2.64
CA TYR A 203 -9.12 24.63 2.48
C TYR A 203 -9.53 24.06 3.84
N PRO A 204 -10.27 24.84 4.68
CA PRO A 204 -10.63 24.42 6.03
C PRO A 204 -11.44 23.13 6.08
N SER A 205 -12.40 22.94 5.16
CA SER A 205 -13.20 21.70 5.09
C SER A 205 -12.34 20.46 4.86
N ILE A 206 -11.32 20.56 3.99
CA ILE A 206 -10.37 19.47 3.74
C ILE A 206 -9.52 19.20 4.98
N ASN A 207 -9.08 20.22 5.72
CA ASN A 207 -8.35 19.97 6.97
C ASN A 207 -9.22 19.26 8.00
N THR A 208 -10.47 19.69 8.17
CA THR A 208 -11.42 19.04 9.08
C THR A 208 -11.60 17.57 8.70
N TRP A 209 -11.77 17.27 7.41
CA TRP A 209 -11.90 15.89 6.94
C TRP A 209 -10.63 15.05 7.16
N MET A 210 -9.45 15.60 6.85
CA MET A 210 -8.19 14.91 7.12
C MET A 210 -7.96 14.69 8.63
N ASP A 211 -8.37 15.63 9.47
CA ASP A 211 -8.25 15.50 10.93
C ASP A 211 -9.24 14.46 11.49
N ARG A 212 -10.43 14.33 10.89
CA ARG A 212 -11.38 13.25 11.19
C ARG A 212 -10.77 11.87 10.92
N ILE A 213 -10.14 11.68 9.75
CA ILE A 213 -9.45 10.41 9.42
C ILE A 213 -8.27 10.17 10.36
N LYS A 214 -7.46 11.21 10.63
CA LYS A 214 -6.33 11.11 11.55
C LYS A 214 -6.76 10.75 12.98
N HIS A 215 -7.96 11.15 13.39
CA HIS A 215 -8.51 10.87 14.71
C HIS A 215 -8.81 9.37 14.93
N PHE A 216 -9.00 8.59 13.86
CA PHE A 216 -9.05 7.13 13.99
C PHE A 216 -7.76 6.54 14.58
N GLY A 217 -6.65 7.26 14.48
CA GLY A 217 -5.33 6.82 14.93
C GLY A 217 -4.77 5.72 14.03
N ASN A 218 -3.86 4.92 14.61
CA ASN A 218 -3.17 3.85 13.89
C ASN A 218 -3.51 2.46 14.44
N GLY A 219 -4.61 2.32 15.18
CA GLY A 219 -4.98 1.10 15.89
C GLY A 219 -4.04 0.78 17.07
N GLN A 220 -4.24 -0.37 17.70
CA GLN A 220 -3.39 -0.86 18.78
C GLN A 220 -2.23 -1.65 18.17
N ASN A 221 -1.01 -1.13 18.27
CA ASN A 221 0.17 -1.78 17.73
C ASN A 221 1.27 -2.02 18.74
N VAL A 222 2.00 -3.11 18.51
CA VAL A 222 3.24 -3.45 19.21
C VAL A 222 4.38 -3.52 18.20
N GLU A 223 5.58 -3.06 18.56
CA GLU A 223 6.75 -3.21 17.70
C GLU A 223 7.18 -4.68 17.65
N MET A 224 7.61 -5.13 16.47
CA MET A 224 8.11 -6.48 16.22
C MET A 224 9.36 -6.42 15.36
N VAL A 225 10.36 -7.24 15.70
CA VAL A 225 11.58 -7.37 14.90
C VAL A 225 11.35 -8.28 13.69
N GLY A 226 12.03 -8.03 12.57
CA GLY A 226 11.74 -8.73 11.31
C GLY A 226 12.02 -10.24 11.36
N GLU A 227 12.97 -10.68 12.17
CA GLU A 227 13.27 -12.09 12.40
C GLU A 227 12.11 -12.84 13.05
N GLU A 228 11.36 -12.18 13.95
CA GLU A 228 10.19 -12.77 14.59
C GLU A 228 9.07 -12.98 13.58
N ALA A 229 8.86 -12.03 12.66
CA ALA A 229 7.88 -12.17 11.58
C ALA A 229 8.20 -13.36 10.65
N LEU A 230 9.49 -13.60 10.36
CA LEU A 230 9.93 -14.78 9.60
C LEU A 230 9.65 -16.08 10.37
N LEU A 231 9.89 -16.09 11.69
CA LEU A 231 9.61 -17.24 12.54
C LEU A 231 8.11 -17.54 12.61
N ILE A 232 7.27 -16.50 12.68
CA ILE A 232 5.81 -16.64 12.62
C ILE A 232 5.37 -17.28 11.31
N ALA A 233 5.91 -16.83 10.17
CA ALA A 233 5.64 -17.48 8.89
C ALA A 233 6.07 -18.95 8.91
N LYS A 234 7.29 -19.24 9.37
CA LYS A 234 7.87 -20.59 9.42
C LYS A 234 7.09 -21.57 10.31
N ASN A 235 6.48 -21.07 11.36
CA ASN A 235 5.72 -21.87 12.32
C ASN A 235 4.21 -21.83 12.06
N SER A 236 3.78 -21.31 10.90
CA SER A 236 2.39 -21.28 10.48
C SER A 236 2.23 -22.08 9.19
N ASP A 237 1.07 -22.71 9.01
CA ASP A 237 0.66 -23.23 7.72
C ASP A 237 -0.13 -22.14 6.97
N PRO A 238 0.07 -21.99 5.65
CA PRO A 238 -0.73 -21.06 4.87
C PRO A 238 -2.17 -21.56 4.75
N ARG A 239 -3.12 -20.64 4.59
CA ARG A 239 -4.54 -20.99 4.45
C ARG A 239 -4.76 -21.96 3.29
N SER A 240 -5.63 -22.94 3.51
CA SER A 240 -6.05 -23.86 2.46
C SER A 240 -6.73 -23.11 1.31
N ILE A 241 -6.36 -23.45 0.08
CA ILE A 241 -7.02 -22.94 -1.12
C ILE A 241 -8.24 -23.79 -1.40
N THR A 242 -9.41 -23.16 -1.53
CA THR A 242 -10.66 -23.86 -1.84
C THR A 242 -10.71 -24.32 -3.29
N ILE A 243 -11.57 -25.29 -3.60
CA ILE A 243 -11.69 -25.87 -4.95
C ILE A 243 -12.12 -24.79 -5.96
N GLU A 244 -12.96 -23.83 -5.56
CA GLU A 244 -13.42 -22.74 -6.42
C GLU A 244 -12.26 -21.84 -6.88
N HIS A 245 -11.23 -21.69 -6.05
CA HIS A 245 -10.04 -20.90 -6.39
C HIS A 245 -8.96 -21.69 -7.15
N GLN A 246 -9.21 -22.98 -7.44
CA GLN A 246 -8.28 -23.85 -8.18
C GLN A 246 -8.70 -24.06 -9.65
N GLN A 247 -9.57 -23.20 -10.17
CA GLN A 247 -10.14 -23.34 -11.53
C GLN A 247 -9.34 -22.61 -12.62
N ASP A 248 -8.37 -21.76 -12.26
CA ASP A 248 -7.56 -21.01 -13.22
C ASP A 248 -6.63 -21.97 -14.00
N PRO A 249 -6.51 -21.84 -15.34
CA PRO A 249 -5.71 -22.74 -16.17
C PRO A 249 -4.19 -22.72 -15.85
N LEU A 250 -3.73 -21.71 -15.12
CA LEU A 250 -2.34 -21.60 -14.68
C LEU A 250 -2.06 -22.29 -13.34
N ILE A 251 -3.07 -22.84 -12.66
CA ILE A 251 -2.88 -23.53 -11.38
C ILE A 251 -1.87 -24.68 -11.53
N GLY A 252 -0.95 -24.79 -10.57
CA GLY A 252 0.15 -25.74 -10.56
C GLY A 252 1.35 -25.32 -11.41
N ARG A 253 1.26 -24.28 -12.25
CA ARG A 253 2.39 -23.78 -13.04
C ARG A 253 3.25 -22.81 -12.24
N THR A 254 4.54 -22.80 -12.54
CA THR A 254 5.44 -21.75 -12.06
C THR A 254 5.14 -20.45 -12.82
N VAL A 255 4.80 -19.40 -12.07
CA VAL A 255 4.48 -18.08 -12.61
C VAL A 255 5.40 -17.01 -12.03
N SER A 256 5.48 -15.90 -12.74
CA SER A 256 6.13 -14.67 -12.34
C SER A 256 5.08 -13.56 -12.29
N ILE A 257 4.86 -12.98 -11.11
CA ILE A 257 3.91 -11.88 -10.90
C ILE A 257 4.67 -10.60 -10.57
N ALA A 258 4.41 -9.52 -11.31
CA ALA A 258 5.04 -8.22 -11.08
C ALA A 258 4.02 -7.09 -11.24
N PRO A 259 4.19 -5.96 -10.52
CA PRO A 259 3.44 -4.76 -10.84
C PRO A 259 3.67 -4.35 -12.30
N ASN A 260 2.65 -3.86 -12.99
CA ASN A 260 2.76 -3.40 -14.38
C ASN A 260 3.02 -1.89 -14.48
N ASP A 261 2.96 -1.19 -13.34
CA ASP A 261 3.10 0.27 -13.20
C ASP A 261 4.53 0.71 -12.87
N TYR A 262 5.04 0.46 -11.65
CA TYR A 262 6.36 0.84 -11.16
C TYR A 262 6.86 -0.19 -10.14
N GLY A 263 8.18 -0.24 -9.91
CA GLY A 263 8.76 -1.22 -8.98
C GLY A 263 8.48 -2.67 -9.41
N GLN A 264 8.58 -2.92 -10.72
CA GLN A 264 8.17 -4.13 -11.46
C GLN A 264 9.08 -5.35 -11.17
N ASN A 265 9.54 -5.51 -9.93
CA ASN A 265 10.33 -6.65 -9.51
C ASN A 265 9.42 -7.87 -9.37
N PRO A 266 9.68 -8.96 -10.12
CA PRO A 266 8.80 -10.11 -10.12
C PRO A 266 8.95 -10.94 -8.85
N THR A 267 7.83 -11.54 -8.45
CA THR A 267 7.77 -12.65 -7.52
C THR A 267 7.56 -13.93 -8.29
N LYS A 268 8.42 -14.92 -8.09
CA LYS A 268 8.31 -16.23 -8.74
C LYS A 268 7.84 -17.28 -7.74
N GLY A 269 6.96 -18.17 -8.17
CA GLY A 269 6.51 -19.32 -7.40
C GLY A 269 5.43 -20.10 -8.16
N GLN A 270 4.84 -21.09 -7.54
CA GLN A 270 3.78 -21.89 -8.16
C GLN A 270 2.42 -21.23 -7.93
N LEU A 271 1.61 -21.04 -8.97
CA LEU A 271 0.25 -20.55 -8.78
C LEU A 271 -0.59 -21.65 -8.12
N VAL A 272 -1.10 -21.40 -6.92
CA VAL A 272 -1.88 -22.37 -6.15
C VAL A 272 -3.34 -21.98 -5.98
N GLY A 273 -3.67 -20.71 -6.19
CA GLY A 273 -5.04 -20.22 -6.16
C GLY A 273 -5.22 -18.96 -6.99
N ALA A 274 -6.44 -18.73 -7.46
CA ALA A 274 -6.86 -17.50 -8.12
C ALA A 274 -8.33 -17.20 -7.81
N THR A 275 -8.60 -15.99 -7.33
CA THR A 275 -9.96 -15.48 -7.16
C THR A 275 -10.34 -14.61 -8.36
N ALA A 276 -11.51 -13.96 -8.32
CA ALA A 276 -11.86 -12.94 -9.32
C ALA A 276 -10.87 -11.76 -9.32
N THR A 277 -10.29 -11.42 -8.17
CA THR A 277 -9.47 -10.20 -8.00
C THR A 277 -8.03 -10.46 -7.61
N GLN A 278 -7.65 -11.70 -7.27
CA GLN A 278 -6.31 -12.02 -6.75
C GLN A 278 -5.70 -13.28 -7.35
N TRP A 279 -4.37 -13.33 -7.37
CA TRP A 279 -3.56 -14.53 -7.57
C TRP A 279 -2.84 -14.89 -6.28
N ILE A 280 -2.72 -16.19 -6.02
CA ILE A 280 -2.07 -16.75 -4.83
C ILE A 280 -0.94 -17.66 -5.29
N VAL A 281 0.28 -17.26 -4.95
CA VAL A 281 1.50 -17.96 -5.34
C VAL A 281 2.11 -18.62 -4.11
N SER A 282 2.44 -19.92 -4.19
CA SER A 282 3.20 -20.59 -3.15
C SER A 282 4.69 -20.38 -3.36
N ASN A 283 5.40 -20.19 -2.24
CA ASN A 283 6.84 -20.15 -2.19
C ASN A 283 7.33 -20.91 -0.95
N ASN A 284 8.51 -21.52 -1.04
CA ASN A 284 9.12 -22.27 0.05
C ASN A 284 10.57 -21.82 0.24
N ASP A 285 10.80 -20.97 1.24
CA ASP A 285 12.13 -20.48 1.61
C ASP A 285 12.57 -21.06 2.96
N LYS A 286 13.87 -21.31 3.15
CA LYS A 286 14.42 -21.88 4.41
C LYS A 286 14.07 -21.06 5.66
N LYS A 287 13.87 -19.74 5.50
CA LYS A 287 13.55 -18.80 6.57
C LYS A 287 12.06 -18.74 6.89
N THR A 288 11.19 -18.98 5.92
CA THR A 288 9.72 -18.83 6.08
C THR A 288 8.96 -20.14 6.03
N GLY A 289 9.58 -21.24 5.61
CA GLY A 289 8.84 -22.44 5.22
C GLY A 289 7.94 -22.17 4.01
N LEU A 290 6.88 -22.98 3.89
CA LEU A 290 5.85 -22.80 2.88
C LEU A 290 4.97 -21.59 3.22
N ILE A 291 4.85 -20.66 2.27
CA ILE A 291 3.99 -19.48 2.39
C ILE A 291 3.12 -19.30 1.15
N HIS A 292 1.99 -18.63 1.32
CA HIS A 292 1.15 -18.13 0.24
C HIS A 292 1.33 -16.62 0.12
N ILE A 293 1.66 -16.16 -1.08
CA ILE A 293 1.84 -14.75 -1.40
C ILE A 293 0.69 -14.32 -2.32
N HIS A 294 -0.10 -13.36 -1.84
CA HIS A 294 -1.31 -12.86 -2.47
C HIS A 294 -0.99 -11.56 -3.20
N PHE A 295 -1.42 -11.48 -4.47
CA PHE A 295 -1.27 -10.31 -5.33
C PHE A 295 -2.62 -9.94 -5.95
N PRO A 296 -2.91 -8.66 -6.16
CA PRO A 296 -4.10 -8.28 -6.90
C PRO A 296 -3.87 -8.55 -8.40
N LYS A 297 -4.94 -8.90 -9.12
CA LYS A 297 -4.90 -9.04 -10.58
C LYS A 297 -4.78 -7.69 -11.28
N TYR A 298 -5.49 -6.69 -10.77
CA TYR A 298 -5.43 -5.34 -11.32
C TYR A 298 -4.10 -4.67 -10.98
N GLY A 299 -3.45 -4.06 -11.99
CA GLY A 299 -2.16 -3.38 -11.83
C GLY A 299 -0.94 -4.31 -11.78
N PHE A 300 -1.15 -5.60 -12.06
CA PHE A 300 -0.10 -6.61 -12.08
C PHE A 300 -0.21 -7.48 -13.32
N ASP A 301 0.95 -7.92 -13.81
CA ASP A 301 1.03 -8.89 -14.89
C ASP A 301 1.45 -10.25 -14.33
N VAL A 302 0.88 -11.31 -14.90
CA VAL A 302 1.27 -12.70 -14.64
C VAL A 302 1.84 -13.31 -15.91
N ALA A 303 2.99 -13.98 -15.79
CA ALA A 303 3.61 -14.71 -16.89
C ALA A 303 4.02 -16.12 -16.43
N VAL A 304 3.86 -17.12 -17.29
CA VAL A 304 4.41 -18.47 -17.07
C VAL A 304 5.93 -18.41 -17.22
N CYS A 305 6.65 -19.03 -16.28
CA CYS A 305 8.11 -19.11 -16.31
C CYS A 305 8.64 -20.22 -17.22
#